data_AF-A0A174P2A9-F1
#
_entry.id   AF-A0A174P2A9-F1
#
_cell.length_a   1.000
_cell.length_b   1.000
_cell.length_c   1.000
_cell.angle_alpha   90.00
_cell.angle_beta   90.00
_cell.angle_gamma   90.00
#
_symmetry.space_group_name_H-M   'P 1'
#
loop_
_entity.id
_entity.type
_entity.pdbx_description
1 polymer ?
#
loop_
_entity_poly.entity_id
_entity_poly.type
_entity_poly.pdbx_seq_one_letter_code
_entity_poly.pdbx_strand_id
1 'polypeptide(L)' 'MTNYVNGPEIPMGLGMALAENLNAMEYFASLSPAQQQAVIERTHQIRSKQEMRSFVQSLPSTPPAIG' A
#
# COMPACT_ATOMS: atom_id res chain seq x y z
N MET A 1 -15.49 16.20 -19.07
CA MET A 1 -16.11 14.98 -18.52
C MET A 1 -15.04 14.28 -17.72
N THR A 2 -15.05 14.46 -16.40
CA THR A 2 -13.99 13.95 -15.51
C THR A 2 -14.08 12.42 -15.48
N ASN A 3 -13.05 11.73 -15.96
CA ASN A 3 -13.03 10.27 -16.02
C ASN A 3 -12.80 9.71 -14.61
N TYR A 4 -13.86 9.21 -13.98
CA TYR A 4 -13.85 8.58 -12.64
C TYR A 4 -13.24 7.17 -12.62
N VAL A 5 -12.48 6.79 -13.66
CA VAL A 5 -11.90 5.43 -13.79
C VAL A 5 -10.59 5.28 -13.00
N ASN A 6 -10.07 6.36 -12.40
CA ASN A 6 -8.84 6.30 -11.62
C ASN A 6 -9.15 5.93 -10.17
N GLY A 7 -9.69 4.72 -9.94
CA GLY A 7 -9.49 4.10 -8.64
C GLY A 7 -7.97 3.95 -8.41
N PRO A 8 -7.48 3.92 -7.15
CA PRO A 8 -6.09 3.57 -6.89
C PRO A 8 -5.79 2.18 -7.47
N GLU A 9 -5.25 2.13 -8.69
CA GLU A 9 -4.69 0.90 -9.23
C GLU A 9 -3.50 0.55 -8.35
N ILE A 10 -3.63 -0.51 -7.56
CA ILE A 10 -2.52 -0.97 -6.72
C ILE A 10 -1.39 -1.39 -7.66
N PRO A 11 -0.20 -0.77 -7.57
CA PRO A 11 0.92 -1.17 -8.41
C PRO A 11 1.24 -2.64 -8.14
N MET A 12 1.41 -3.44 -9.19
CA MET A 12 1.63 -4.89 -9.05
C MET A 12 2.75 -5.23 -8.07
N GLY A 13 3.82 -4.43 -8.02
CA GLY A 13 4.91 -4.62 -7.06
C GLY A 13 4.50 -4.45 -5.59
N LEU A 14 3.58 -3.51 -5.30
CA LEU A 14 3.01 -3.34 -3.98
C LEU A 14 2.10 -4.52 -3.63
N GLY A 15 1.20 -4.92 -4.54
CA GLY A 15 0.32 -6.07 -4.32
C GLY A 15 1.08 -7.37 -4.04
N MET A 16 2.15 -7.63 -4.81
CA MET A 16 3.01 -8.79 -4.58
C MET A 16 3.74 -8.71 -3.24
N ALA A 17 4.31 -7.55 -2.88
CA ALA A 17 5.03 -7.39 -1.61
C ALA A 17 4.10 -7.51 -0.40
N LEU A 18 2.86 -7.03 -0.49
CA LEU A 18 1.84 -7.22 0.54
C LEU A 18 1.45 -8.69 0.67
N ALA A 19 1.28 -9.40 -0.43
CA ALA A 19 0.98 -10.84 -0.40
C ALA A 19 2.11 -11.67 0.25
N GLU A 20 3.37 -11.22 0.13
CA GLU A 20 4.50 -11.84 0.82
C GLU A 20 4.56 -11.51 2.33
N ASN A 21 3.83 -10.48 2.80
CA ASN A 21 3.77 -10.09 4.21
C ASN A 21 2.32 -9.86 4.66
N LEU A 22 1.70 -10.93 5.15
CA LEU A 22 0.30 -10.93 5.61
C LEU A 22 0.00 -9.84 6.66
N ASN A 23 0.94 -9.53 7.56
CA ASN A 23 0.74 -8.46 8.55
C ASN A 23 0.62 -7.08 7.89
N ALA A 24 1.48 -6.82 6.90
CA ALA A 24 1.44 -5.58 6.15
C ALA A 24 0.19 -5.50 5.24
N MET A 25 -0.26 -6.63 4.70
CA MET A 25 -1.52 -6.74 3.97
C MET A 25 -2.72 -6.42 4.87
N GLU A 26 -2.79 -7.00 6.06
CA GLU A 26 -3.87 -6.74 7.04
C GLU A 26 -3.87 -5.27 7.49
N TYR A 27 -2.68 -4.71 7.74
CA TYR A 27 -2.52 -3.29 8.03
C TYR A 27 -3.06 -2.44 6.88
N PHE A 28 -2.62 -2.69 5.64
CA PHE A 28 -3.04 -1.95 4.46
C PHE A 28 -4.55 -2.09 4.22
N ALA A 29 -5.12 -3.28 4.41
CA ALA A 29 -6.55 -3.53 4.27
C ALA A 29 -7.39 -2.80 5.35
N SER A 30 -6.81 -2.57 6.53
CA SER A 30 -7.43 -1.81 7.61
C SER A 30 -7.34 -0.29 7.42
N LEU A 31 -6.52 0.20 6.47
CA LEU A 31 -6.38 1.63 6.20
C LEU A 31 -7.63 2.21 5.52
N SER A 32 -7.92 3.47 5.82
CA SER A 32 -8.90 4.25 5.06
C SER A 32 -8.47 4.46 3.61
N PRO A 33 -9.40 4.73 2.66
CA PRO A 33 -9.05 4.94 1.26
C PRO A 33 -7.98 6.02 1.04
N ALA A 34 -8.03 7.12 1.79
CA ALA A 34 -7.03 8.19 1.74
C ALA A 34 -5.64 7.74 2.21
N GLN A 35 -5.58 6.86 3.21
CA GLN A 35 -4.33 6.31 3.73
C GLN A 35 -3.75 5.26 2.76
N GLN A 36 -4.60 4.42 2.17
CA GLN A 36 -4.18 3.49 1.11
C GLN A 36 -3.62 4.26 -0.09
N GLN A 37 -4.25 5.36 -0.49
CA GLN A 37 -3.75 6.24 -1.54
C GLN A 37 -2.37 6.82 -1.19
N ALA A 38 -2.17 7.27 0.05
CA ALA A 38 -0.86 7.79 0.49
C ALA A 38 0.24 6.70 0.43
N VAL A 39 -0.09 5.46 0.78
CA VAL A 39 0.83 4.32 0.63
C VAL A 39 1.14 4.06 -0.84
N ILE A 40 0.15 4.06 -1.73
CA ILE A 40 0.32 3.86 -3.17
C ILE A 40 1.18 4.97 -3.78
N GLU A 41 0.93 6.24 -3.43
CA GLU A 41 1.72 7.38 -3.90
C GLU A 41 3.18 7.27 -3.45
N ARG A 42 3.45 6.78 -2.24
CA ARG A 42 4.82 6.49 -1.78
C ARG A 42 5.48 5.41 -2.62
N THR A 43 4.73 4.41 -3.08
CA THR A 43 5.27 3.36 -3.95
C THR A 43 5.61 3.83 -5.37
N HIS A 44 5.01 4.93 -5.85
CA HIS A 44 5.41 5.53 -7.13
C HIS A 44 6.85 6.08 -7.13
N GLN A 45 7.40 6.39 -5.94
CA GLN A 45 8.79 6.83 -5.79
C GLN A 45 9.77 5.65 -5.73
N ILE A 46 9.29 4.43 -5.52
CA ILE A 46 10.11 3.22 -5.39
C ILE A 46 10.45 2.70 -6.79
N ARG A 47 11.75 2.57 -7.08
CA ARG A 47 12.24 2.14 -8.40
C ARG A 47 12.67 0.66 -8.45
N SER A 48 12.78 0.01 -7.30
CA SER A 48 13.33 -1.35 -7.18
C SER A 48 12.40 -2.29 -6.41
N LYS A 49 12.34 -3.56 -6.83
CA LYS A 49 11.59 -4.60 -6.10
C LYS A 49 12.05 -4.75 -4.64
N GLN A 50 13.35 -4.64 -4.40
CA GLN A 50 13.93 -4.77 -3.05
C GLN A 50 13.48 -3.62 -2.13
N GLU A 51 13.50 -2.38 -2.65
CA GLU A 51 12.98 -1.21 -1.93
C GLU A 51 11.48 -1.35 -1.64
N MET A 52 10.69 -1.89 -2.58
CA MET A 52 9.26 -2.15 -2.37
C MET A 52 9.04 -3.11 -1.20
N ARG A 53 9.77 -4.23 -1.18
CA ARG A 53 9.68 -5.19 -0.07
C ARG A 53 10.12 -4.59 1.24
N SER A 54 11.17 -3.77 1.25
CA SER A 54 11.66 -3.11 2.46
C SER A 54 10.64 -2.10 2.98
N PHE A 55 9.99 -1.34 2.08
CA PHE A 55 8.90 -0.42 2.43
C PHE A 55 7.72 -1.16 3.06
N VAL A 56 7.26 -2.26 2.44
CA VAL A 56 6.15 -3.06 2.97
C VAL A 56 6.50 -3.73 4.29
N GLN A 57 7.73 -4.23 4.45
CA GLN A 57 8.22 -4.76 5.74
C GLN A 57 8.32 -3.69 6.83
N SER A 58 8.50 -2.42 6.44
CA SER A 58 8.49 -1.30 7.38
C SER A 58 7.09 -0.86 7.79
N LEU A 59 6.02 -1.41 7.17
CA LEU A 59 4.65 -1.09 7.57
C LEU A 59 4.36 -1.66 8.97
N PRO A 60 3.61 -0.93 9.81
CA PRO A 60 3.23 -1.40 11.13
C PRO A 60 2.45 -2.71 11.04
N SER A 61 2.67 -3.59 12.01
CA SER A 61 1.84 -4.80 12.19
C SER A 61 0.51 -4.50 12.88
N THR A 62 0.33 -3.28 13.37
CA THR A 62 -0.84 -2.88 14.16
C THR A 62 -1.66 -1.88 13.34
N PRO A 63 -2.92 -2.19 13.00
CA PRO A 63 -3.78 -1.25 12.30
C PRO A 63 -3.92 0.04 13.13
N PRO A 64 -3.97 1.22 12.49
CA PRO A 64 -4.19 2.46 13.22
C PRO A 64 -5.52 2.32 13.98
N ALA A 65 -5.48 2.51 15.30
CA ALA A 65 -6.69 2.53 16.11
C ALA A 65 -7.61 3.59 15.50
N ILE A 66 -8.70 3.13 14.88
CA ILE A 66 -9.80 3.97 14.45
C ILE A 66 -10.43 4.55 15.72
N GLY A 67 -9.97 5.75 16.09
CA GLY A 67 -10.55 6.57 17.15
C GLY A 67 -11.74 7.35 16.64
#